data_AF-A0AAV8HF93-F1
#
_entry.id   AF-A0AAV8HF93-F1
#
_cell.length_a   1.000
_cell.length_b   1.000
_cell.length_c   1.000
_cell.angle_alpha   90.00
_cell.angle_beta   90.00
_cell.angle_gamma   90.00
#
_symmetry.space_group_name_H-M   'P 1'
#
loop_
_entity.id
_entity.type
_entity.pdbx_description
1 polymer ?
#
loop_
_entity_poly.entity_id
_entity_poly.type
_entity_poly.pdbx_seq_one_letter_code
_entity_poly.pdbx_strand_id
1 'polypeptide(L)'
;MVRSHVSSCFWLGLPSQFCKDYLPKGEAKMVLEDENGVDFDTVYIGSRSGLSGGWKGFAVHHNLEDGDALVFELTAPDHFKIYIVKALEDLVEDADEKVTGKGSNQAIESEIEGGGEEREEKTPETPRYATRSRKSRKSRT
;
A
#
# COMPACT_ATOMS: atom_id res chain seq x y z
N MET A 1 -0.96 7.13 -11.37
CA MET A 1 -1.70 7.28 -10.10
C MET A 1 -1.64 8.76 -9.77
N VAL A 2 -2.67 9.31 -9.12
CA VAL A 2 -2.69 10.74 -8.74
C VAL A 2 -2.74 10.88 -7.22
N ARG A 3 -2.27 12.01 -6.68
CA ARG A 3 -2.30 12.31 -5.23
C ARG A 3 -3.60 11.97 -4.49
N SER A 4 -4.77 12.17 -5.11
CA SER A 4 -6.05 11.82 -4.47
C SER A 4 -6.23 10.32 -4.22
N HIS A 5 -5.57 9.48 -5.02
CA HIS A 5 -5.60 8.02 -4.89
C HIS A 5 -4.66 7.53 -3.77
N VAL A 6 -3.53 8.18 -3.53
CA VAL A 6 -2.44 7.61 -2.69
C VAL A 6 -2.02 8.45 -1.47
N SER A 7 -2.35 9.74 -1.40
CA SER A 7 -1.86 10.60 -0.30
C SER A 7 -2.94 11.43 0.40
N SER A 8 -4.02 11.78 -0.29
CA SER A 8 -5.06 12.66 0.28
C SER A 8 -6.31 11.91 0.73
N CYS A 9 -7.16 11.48 -0.21
CA CYS A 9 -8.48 10.93 0.09
C CYS A 9 -8.51 9.40 0.09
N PHE A 10 -7.49 8.75 -0.48
CA PHE A 10 -7.44 7.30 -0.66
C PHE A 10 -8.72 6.77 -1.31
N TRP A 11 -9.15 7.47 -2.37
CA TRP A 11 -10.26 7.06 -3.22
C TRP A 11 -9.72 6.67 -4.58
N LEU A 12 -10.04 5.46 -5.04
CA LEU A 12 -9.66 5.01 -6.38
C LEU A 12 -10.90 4.79 -7.24
N GLY A 13 -11.10 5.65 -8.24
CA GLY A 13 -12.15 5.47 -9.23
C GLY A 13 -11.77 4.39 -10.25
N LEU A 14 -12.71 3.51 -10.58
CA LEU A 14 -12.57 2.49 -11.60
C LEU A 14 -13.37 2.87 -12.86
N PRO A 15 -13.00 2.36 -14.05
CA PRO A 15 -13.74 2.65 -15.28
C PRO A 15 -15.21 2.24 -15.18
N SER A 16 -16.12 3.22 -15.30
CA SER A 16 -17.53 3.01 -14.97
C SER A 16 -18.25 1.98 -15.83
N GLN A 17 -17.84 1.78 -17.09
CA GLN A 17 -18.45 0.75 -17.95
C GLN A 17 -18.05 -0.65 -17.50
N PHE A 18 -16.75 -0.87 -17.25
CA PHE A 18 -16.24 -2.11 -16.68
C PHE A 18 -16.97 -2.48 -15.38
N CYS A 19 -17.15 -1.50 -14.50
CA CYS A 19 -17.88 -1.67 -13.25
C CYS A 19 -19.36 -2.08 -13.43
N LYS A 20 -20.04 -1.61 -14.48
CA LYS A 20 -21.45 -1.96 -14.71
C LYS A 20 -21.61 -3.37 -15.28
N ASP A 21 -20.65 -3.80 -16.08
CA ASP A 21 -20.71 -5.06 -16.82
C ASP A 21 -20.25 -6.23 -15.95
N TYR A 22 -19.23 -6.02 -15.11
CA TYR A 22 -18.55 -7.09 -14.37
C TYR A 22 -18.68 -7.02 -12.85
N LEU A 23 -19.04 -5.87 -12.27
CA LEU A 23 -19.08 -5.68 -10.82
C LEU A 23 -20.51 -5.48 -10.28
N PRO A 24 -20.73 -5.77 -8.99
CA PRO A 24 -22.03 -5.54 -8.36
C PRO A 24 -22.41 -4.05 -8.35
N LYS A 25 -23.70 -3.75 -8.44
CA LYS A 25 -24.20 -2.35 -8.41
C LYS A 25 -24.14 -1.72 -7.01
N GLY A 26 -24.06 -2.54 -5.97
CA GLY A 26 -24.06 -2.12 -4.57
C GLY A 26 -22.67 -1.97 -3.97
N GLU A 27 -22.63 -1.81 -2.65
CA GLU A 27 -21.40 -1.95 -1.88
C GLU A 27 -21.03 -3.43 -1.78
N ALA A 28 -19.77 -3.75 -2.05
CA ALA A 28 -19.26 -5.11 -1.97
C ALA A 28 -17.86 -5.11 -1.33
N LYS A 29 -17.53 -6.22 -0.66
CA LYS A 29 -16.14 -6.50 -0.30
C LYS A 29 -15.41 -6.99 -1.53
N MET A 30 -14.18 -6.55 -1.68
CA MET A 30 -13.32 -6.85 -2.82
C MET A 30 -11.94 -7.17 -2.30
N VAL A 31 -11.40 -8.32 -2.69
CA VAL A 31 -10.04 -8.74 -2.36
C VAL A 31 -9.10 -8.26 -3.45
N LEU A 32 -7.96 -7.70 -3.06
CA LEU A 32 -6.87 -7.34 -3.96
C LEU A 32 -5.68 -8.27 -3.69
N GLU A 33 -5.34 -9.13 -4.64
CA GLU A 33 -4.14 -9.97 -4.62
C GLU A 33 -2.99 -9.21 -5.28
N ASP A 34 -1.85 -9.13 -4.60
CA ASP A 34 -0.62 -8.55 -5.16
C ASP A 34 0.18 -9.58 -6.01
N GLU A 35 1.34 -9.15 -6.54
CA GLU A 35 2.20 -10.03 -7.33
C GLU A 35 2.85 -11.16 -6.50
N ASN A 36 2.88 -11.03 -5.18
CA ASN A 36 3.40 -12.02 -4.24
C ASN A 36 2.31 -13.00 -3.75
N GLY A 37 1.06 -12.84 -4.19
CA GLY A 37 -0.08 -13.63 -3.75
C GLY A 37 -0.61 -13.25 -2.36
N VAL A 38 -0.35 -12.02 -1.91
CA VAL A 38 -0.87 -11.47 -0.64
C VAL A 38 -2.20 -10.77 -0.89
N ASP A 39 -3.20 -11.14 -0.10
CA ASP A 39 -4.56 -10.63 -0.21
C ASP A 39 -4.79 -9.41 0.69
N PHE A 40 -5.44 -8.39 0.14
CA PHE A 40 -5.84 -7.17 0.84
C PHE A 40 -7.33 -6.92 0.73
N ASP A 41 -8.00 -6.86 1.87
CA ASP A 41 -9.43 -6.56 1.94
C ASP A 41 -9.73 -5.09 1.63
N THR A 42 -10.61 -4.86 0.66
CA THR A 42 -11.12 -3.54 0.31
C THR A 42 -12.63 -3.49 0.15
N VAL A 43 -13.18 -2.28 0.09
CA VAL A 43 -14.59 -2.01 -0.10
C VAL A 43 -14.79 -1.29 -1.42
N TYR A 44 -15.52 -1.97 -2.31
CA TYR A 44 -15.99 -1.41 -3.57
C TYR A 44 -17.38 -0.77 -3.38
N ILE A 45 -17.54 0.47 -3.85
CA ILE A 45 -18.81 1.21 -3.81
C ILE A 45 -19.34 1.32 -5.24
N GLY A 46 -20.27 0.43 -5.61
CA GLY A 46 -20.85 0.39 -6.96
C GLY A 46 -21.53 1.68 -7.41
N SER A 47 -22.17 2.40 -6.49
CA SER A 47 -22.84 3.69 -6.78
C SER A 47 -21.89 4.80 -7.22
N ARG A 48 -20.59 4.67 -6.89
CA ARG A 48 -19.53 5.62 -7.25
C ARG A 48 -18.43 4.98 -8.11
N SER A 49 -18.59 3.70 -8.46
CA SER A 49 -17.65 2.91 -9.26
C SER A 49 -16.20 3.05 -8.78
N GLY A 50 -15.94 2.77 -7.49
CA GLY A 50 -14.59 2.92 -6.96
C GLY A 50 -14.31 2.17 -5.66
N LEU A 51 -13.03 2.02 -5.35
CA LEU A 51 -12.52 1.42 -4.12
C LEU A 51 -12.32 2.50 -3.05
N SER A 52 -12.63 2.13 -1.80
CA SER A 52 -12.69 3.06 -0.67
C SER A 52 -12.04 2.48 0.59
N GLY A 53 -12.82 1.91 1.50
CA GLY A 53 -12.30 1.25 2.71
C GLY A 53 -11.26 0.19 2.32
N GLY A 54 -10.16 0.11 3.09
CA GLY A 54 -9.06 -0.82 2.83
C GLY A 54 -8.07 -0.35 1.77
N TRP A 55 -8.47 0.48 0.79
CA TRP A 55 -7.59 0.97 -0.28
C TRP A 55 -6.35 1.69 0.27
N LYS A 56 -6.52 2.51 1.32
CA LYS A 56 -5.39 3.16 2.00
C LYS A 56 -4.35 2.17 2.51
N GLY A 57 -4.78 1.02 3.03
CA GLY A 57 -3.87 -0.01 3.55
C GLY A 57 -3.00 -0.57 2.42
N PHE A 58 -3.64 -0.93 1.30
CA PHE A 58 -2.95 -1.39 0.10
C PHE A 58 -1.94 -0.34 -0.42
N ALA A 59 -2.39 0.91 -0.58
CA ALA A 59 -1.54 1.99 -1.11
C ALA A 59 -0.31 2.26 -0.24
N VAL A 60 -0.46 2.24 1.09
CA VAL A 60 0.66 2.43 2.02
C VAL A 60 1.57 1.21 2.06
N HIS A 61 1.01 0.00 2.02
CA HIS A 61 1.80 -1.24 2.04
C HIS A 61 2.76 -1.34 0.85
N HIS A 62 2.28 -0.96 -0.34
CA HIS A 62 3.09 -0.99 -1.57
C HIS A 62 3.84 0.31 -1.85
N ASN A 63 3.86 1.27 -0.91
CA ASN A 63 4.49 2.57 -1.08
C ASN A 63 4.09 3.22 -2.42
N LEU A 64 2.77 3.24 -2.72
CA LEU A 64 2.26 3.81 -3.95
C LEU A 64 2.40 5.33 -3.96
N GLU A 65 2.90 5.86 -5.06
CA GLU A 65 3.21 7.28 -5.25
C GLU A 65 2.45 7.87 -6.45
N ASP A 66 2.59 9.18 -6.62
CA ASP A 66 2.11 9.85 -7.82
C ASP A 66 2.86 9.28 -9.04
N GLY A 67 2.21 9.16 -10.18
CA GLY A 67 2.85 8.60 -11.38
C GLY A 67 2.84 7.08 -11.49
N ASP A 68 2.78 6.32 -10.38
CA ASP A 68 2.68 4.85 -10.42
C ASP A 68 1.50 4.37 -11.26
N ALA A 69 1.56 3.20 -11.89
CA ALA A 69 0.42 2.61 -12.60
C ALA A 69 0.04 1.26 -12.00
N LEU A 70 -1.25 0.96 -12.07
CA LEU A 70 -1.82 -0.29 -11.58
C LEU A 70 -2.60 -0.94 -12.71
N VAL A 71 -2.39 -2.23 -12.88
CA VAL A 71 -3.18 -3.07 -13.79
C VAL A 71 -4.07 -3.96 -12.94
N PHE A 72 -5.37 -3.91 -13.20
CA PHE A 72 -6.37 -4.70 -12.50
C PHE A 72 -6.84 -5.83 -13.41
N GLU A 73 -6.64 -7.07 -12.96
CA GLU A 73 -7.17 -8.27 -13.57
C GLU A 73 -8.27 -8.83 -12.68
N LEU A 74 -9.50 -8.95 -13.19
CA LEU A 74 -10.61 -9.52 -12.43
C LEU A 74 -10.58 -11.05 -12.55
N THR A 75 -10.08 -11.72 -11.51
CA THR A 75 -9.96 -13.19 -11.47
C THR A 75 -11.25 -13.85 -10.98
N ALA A 76 -12.01 -13.16 -10.13
CA ALA A 76 -13.33 -13.54 -9.66
C ALA A 76 -14.21 -12.29 -9.46
N PRO A 77 -15.55 -12.41 -9.32
CA PRO A 77 -16.44 -11.24 -9.17
C PRO A 77 -16.10 -10.29 -8.01
N ASP A 78 -15.41 -10.79 -7.00
CA ASP A 78 -14.97 -10.11 -5.78
C ASP A 78 -13.45 -10.17 -5.58
N HIS A 79 -12.68 -10.49 -6.63
CA HIS A 79 -11.24 -10.64 -6.55
C HIS A 79 -10.53 -9.97 -7.73
N PHE A 80 -9.69 -8.98 -7.42
CA PHE A 80 -8.73 -8.40 -8.36
C PHE A 80 -7.32 -8.88 -8.08
N LYS A 81 -6.63 -9.32 -9.12
CA LYS A 81 -5.17 -9.40 -9.12
C LYS A 81 -4.59 -8.08 -9.61
N ILE A 82 -3.61 -7.55 -8.89
CA ILE A 82 -3.01 -6.24 -9.13
C ILE A 82 -1.54 -6.40 -9.49
N TYR A 83 -1.17 -5.79 -10.62
CA TYR A 83 0.22 -5.61 -11.02
C TYR A 83 0.60 -4.13 -10.87
N ILE A 84 1.75 -3.88 -10.27
CA ILE A 84 2.21 -2.52 -9.94
C ILE A 84 3.37 -2.15 -10.84
N VAL A 85 3.20 -1.08 -11.61
CA VAL A 85 4.25 -0.50 -12.44
C VAL A 85 4.68 0.80 -11.77
N LYS A 86 5.84 0.79 -11.11
CA LYS A 86 6.38 1.97 -10.43
C LYS A 86 6.76 3.04 -11.45
N ALA A 87 6.53 4.30 -11.10
CA ALA A 87 7.03 5.42 -11.88
C ALA A 87 8.57 5.39 -11.91
N LEU A 88 9.16 5.72 -13.06
CA LEU A 88 10.59 5.97 -13.15
C LEU A 88 10.84 7.38 -12.60
N GLU A 89 11.14 7.45 -11.32
CA GLU A 89 11.77 8.62 -10.72
C GLU A 89 13.28 8.32 -10.66
N ASP A 90 14.10 9.25 -11.18
CA ASP A 90 15.57 9.29 -11.07
C ASP A 90 16.43 8.42 -12.03
N LEU A 91 16.44 8.76 -13.33
CA LEU A 91 17.63 8.56 -14.20
C LEU A 91 18.14 9.86 -14.85
N VAL A 92 17.83 11.01 -14.27
CA VAL A 92 18.50 12.26 -14.66
C VAL A 92 19.59 12.52 -13.64
N GLU A 93 20.75 11.91 -13.87
CA GLU A 93 22.01 12.32 -13.24
C GLU A 93 22.27 13.79 -13.65
N ASP A 94 22.28 14.71 -12.70
CA ASP A 94 22.75 16.06 -12.92
C ASP A 94 24.28 16.05 -12.99
N ALA A 95 24.79 16.00 -14.22
CA ALA A 95 26.16 16.36 -14.51
C ALA A 95 26.38 17.85 -14.21
N ASP A 96 26.81 18.19 -13.00
CA ASP A 96 27.64 19.37 -12.78
C ASP A 96 28.53 19.25 -11.53
N GLU A 97 29.81 19.00 -11.82
CA GLU A 97 30.97 19.03 -10.94
C GLU A 97 31.24 20.45 -10.40
N LYS A 98 31.27 20.64 -9.07
CA LYS A 98 32.15 21.64 -8.45
C LYS A 98 32.79 21.13 -7.15
N VAL A 99 34.06 20.76 -7.31
CA VAL A 99 35.10 20.65 -6.27
C VAL A 99 35.28 21.97 -5.52
N THR A 100 35.23 21.93 -4.18
CA THR A 100 36.13 22.70 -3.30
C THR A 100 36.34 21.95 -1.99
N GLY A 101 37.58 21.57 -1.70
CA GLY A 101 37.95 20.80 -0.50
C GLY A 101 38.40 21.61 0.71
N LYS A 102 38.86 20.82 1.71
CA LYS A 102 39.49 21.10 3.03
C LYS A 102 38.53 20.86 4.21
N GLY A 103 38.83 20.05 5.23
CA GLY A 103 40.03 19.25 5.52
C GLY A 103 39.93 18.58 6.92
N SER A 104 40.63 17.46 7.05
CA SER A 104 41.29 16.84 8.23
C SER A 104 40.57 16.62 9.57
N ASN A 105 40.49 15.34 10.00
CA ASN A 105 41.26 14.69 11.09
C ASN A 105 40.55 13.39 11.51
N GLN A 106 41.13 12.21 11.27
CA GLN A 106 42.07 11.43 12.11
C GLN A 106 41.39 10.65 13.24
N ALA A 107 41.73 9.35 13.26
CA ALA A 107 41.12 8.23 13.96
C ALA A 107 41.29 8.19 15.48
N ILE A 108 40.40 7.46 16.16
CA ILE A 108 40.73 6.74 17.39
C ILE A 108 39.95 5.41 17.41
N GLU A 109 40.68 4.31 17.46
CA GLU A 109 40.22 2.94 17.75
C GLU A 109 39.96 2.77 19.26
N SER A 110 38.99 1.93 19.61
CA SER A 110 39.05 1.14 20.85
C SER A 110 38.20 -0.12 20.71
N GLU A 111 38.86 -1.26 20.60
CA GLU A 111 38.33 -2.59 20.88
C GLU A 111 38.32 -2.82 22.40
N ILE A 112 37.25 -3.39 22.96
CA ILE A 112 37.33 -4.41 24.02
C ILE A 112 36.20 -5.44 23.81
N GLU A 113 36.62 -6.70 23.80
CA GLU A 113 35.85 -7.94 23.61
C GLU A 113 34.87 -8.28 24.75
N GLY A 114 33.89 -9.14 24.43
CA GLY A 114 33.54 -10.25 25.32
C GLY A 114 32.06 -10.58 25.47
N GLY A 115 31.65 -11.75 24.95
CA GLY A 115 30.56 -12.55 25.51
C GLY A 115 29.53 -13.09 24.50
N GLY A 116 29.53 -14.41 24.27
CA GLY A 116 28.37 -15.14 23.70
C GLY A 116 27.14 -15.00 24.61
N GLU A 117 25.91 -15.34 24.23
CA GLU A 117 25.34 -16.50 23.54
C GLU A 117 23.84 -16.11 23.40
N GLU A 118 23.12 -16.30 22.30
CA GLU A 118 22.20 -17.42 22.03
C GLU A 118 21.26 -16.99 20.88
N ARG A 119 20.83 -17.96 20.08
CA ARG A 119 19.84 -17.81 19.01
C ARG A 119 18.43 -17.71 19.59
N GLU A 120 17.62 -16.78 19.10
CA GLU A 120 16.17 -17.00 19.03
C GLU A 120 15.54 -16.25 17.84
N GLU A 121 14.91 -17.04 16.97
CA GLU A 121 14.15 -16.66 15.79
C GLU A 121 12.82 -16.02 16.22
N LYS A 122 12.55 -14.76 15.82
CA LYS A 122 11.25 -14.12 16.01
C LYS A 122 10.68 -13.59 14.70
N THR A 123 9.65 -14.29 14.23
CA THR A 123 8.66 -13.89 13.22
C THR A 123 8.14 -12.46 13.44
N PRO A 124 7.98 -11.62 12.39
CA PRO A 124 7.31 -10.33 12.55
C PRO A 124 5.80 -10.55 12.70
N GLU A 125 5.28 -10.07 13.83
CA GLU A 125 3.88 -10.19 14.23
C GLU A 125 3.00 -9.20 13.43
N THR A 126 1.92 -9.70 12.85
CA THR A 126 0.89 -8.91 12.13
C THR A 126 0.22 -7.88 13.04
N PRO A 127 0.01 -6.61 12.62
CA PRO A 127 -0.78 -5.66 13.38
C PRO A 127 -2.27 -6.06 13.35
N ARG A 128 -2.82 -6.40 14.52
CA ARG A 128 -4.25 -6.65 14.73
C ARG A 128 -5.04 -5.34 14.62
N TYR A 129 -5.72 -5.13 13.50
CA TYR A 129 -6.72 -4.06 13.39
C TYR A 129 -8.01 -4.45 14.12
N ALA A 130 -8.40 -3.63 15.09
CA ALA A 130 -9.56 -3.81 15.94
C ALA A 130 -10.88 -3.73 15.15
N THR A 131 -11.70 -4.78 15.20
CA THR A 131 -13.08 -4.75 14.72
C THR A 131 -13.96 -3.94 15.68
N ARG A 132 -14.50 -2.80 15.23
CA ARG A 132 -15.54 -2.07 15.97
C ARG A 132 -16.88 -2.83 15.93
N SER A 133 -17.25 -3.41 17.07
CA SER A 133 -18.57 -4.00 17.32
C SER A 133 -19.67 -2.93 17.28
N ARG A 134 -20.67 -3.12 16.40
CA ARG A 134 -21.88 -2.28 16.32
C ARG A 134 -22.79 -2.57 17.53
N LYS A 135 -22.93 -1.62 18.45
CA LYS A 135 -24.00 -1.66 19.47
C LYS A 135 -25.36 -1.45 18.81
N SER A 136 -26.18 -2.50 18.88
CA SER A 136 -27.62 -2.48 18.56
C SER A 136 -28.35 -1.46 19.47
N ARG A 137 -29.00 -0.47 18.86
CA ARG A 137 -29.97 0.40 19.55
C ARG A 137 -31.35 -0.23 19.40
N LYS A 138 -31.84 -0.81 20.49
CA LYS A 138 -33.19 -1.35 20.63
C LYS A 138 -34.18 -0.17 20.66
N SER A 139 -35.07 -0.12 19.68
CA SER A 139 -36.24 0.76 19.65
C SER A 139 -37.23 0.35 20.75
N ARG A 140 -37.65 1.31 21.58
CA ARG A 140 -38.66 1.11 22.63
C ARG A 140 -39.96 1.75 22.16
N THR A 141 -40.94 0.92 21.83
CA THR A 141 -42.38 1.23 21.91
C THR A 141 -42.82 1.34 23.36
#